data_AF-A0A7W7C7L9-F1
#
_entry.id   AF-A0A7W7C7L9-F1
#
_cell.length_a   1.000
_cell.length_b   1.000
_cell.length_c   1.000
_cell.angle_alpha   90.00
_cell.angle_beta   90.00
_cell.angle_gamma   90.00
#
_symmetry.space_group_name_H-M   'P 1'
#
loop_
_entity.id
_entity.type
_entity.pdbx_description
1 polymer ?
#
loop_
_entity_poly.entity_id
_entity_poly.type
_entity_poly.pdbx_seq_one_letter_code
_entity_poly.pdbx_strand_id
1 'polypeptide(L)' 'MAANDDLAWWRSWRDKQVHGFQVATLRPETPPDDLTALCGHVAPLAVIEPTSSGMPCVLCVARIPMPHQHEIER' A
#
# COMPACT_ATOMS: atom_id res chain seq x y z
N MET A 1 -5.79 -12.71 -13.66
CA MET A 1 -5.16 -12.53 -12.33
C MET A 1 -4.32 -11.27 -12.46
N ALA A 2 -4.68 -10.18 -11.76
CA ALA A 2 -3.81 -9.02 -11.70
C ALA A 2 -2.50 -9.50 -11.05
N ALA A 3 -1.38 -9.34 -11.76
CA ALA A 3 -0.09 -9.71 -11.23
C ALA A 3 0.13 -8.91 -9.93
N ASN A 4 0.74 -9.54 -8.92
CA ASN A 4 1.11 -8.86 -7.67
C ASN A 4 2.11 -7.70 -7.90
N ASP A 5 2.58 -7.50 -9.14
CA ASP A 5 3.51 -6.46 -9.57
C ASP A 5 2.96 -5.03 -9.40
N ASP A 6 1.65 -4.88 -9.25
CA ASP A 6 0.97 -3.59 -9.15
C ASP A 6 0.52 -3.20 -7.72
N LEU A 7 1.08 -3.85 -6.69
CA LEU A 7 0.74 -3.60 -5.29
C LEU A 7 1.89 -2.92 -4.55
N ALA A 8 1.57 -1.84 -3.83
CA ALA A 8 2.51 -1.16 -2.96
C ALA A 8 2.03 -1.21 -1.50
N TRP A 9 2.94 -1.58 -0.58
CA TRP A 9 2.66 -1.59 0.85
C TRP A 9 3.09 -0.27 1.46
N TRP A 10 2.13 0.62 1.68
CA TRP A 10 2.36 1.98 2.15
C TRP A 10 1.58 2.29 3.42
N ARG A 11 2.14 3.16 4.24
CA ARG A 11 1.53 3.60 5.50
C ARG A 11 0.51 4.70 5.23
N SER A 12 -0.69 4.57 5.77
CA SER A 12 -1.68 5.64 5.79
C SER A 12 -1.58 6.42 7.11
N TRP A 13 -1.35 7.74 7.05
CA TRP A 13 -1.38 8.57 8.26
C TRP A 13 -2.79 8.74 8.85
N ARG A 14 -3.82 8.34 8.10
CA ARG A 14 -5.23 8.38 8.53
C ARG A 14 -5.52 7.40 9.67
N ASP A 15 -5.00 6.17 9.57
CA ASP A 15 -5.21 5.11 10.56
C ASP A 15 -3.90 4.53 11.13
N LYS A 16 -2.74 5.06 10.68
CA LYS A 16 -1.38 4.66 11.08
C LYS A 16 -1.00 3.21 10.75
N GLN A 17 -1.76 2.54 9.88
CA GLN A 17 -1.49 1.17 9.44
C GLN A 17 -0.84 1.15 8.06
N VAL A 18 -0.12 0.05 7.77
CA VAL A 18 0.43 -0.25 6.45
C VAL A 18 -0.60 -1.07 5.67
N HIS A 19 -0.96 -0.59 4.49
CA HIS A 19 -1.95 -1.20 3.61
C HIS A 19 -1.35 -1.57 2.27
N GLY A 20 -1.83 -2.64 1.65
CA GLY A 20 -1.55 -2.93 0.25
C GLY A 20 -2.46 -2.08 -0.63
N PHE A 21 -1.92 -1.05 -1.27
CA PHE A 21 -2.62 -0.21 -2.24
C PHE A 21 -2.42 -0.73 -3.65
N GLN A 22 -3.50 -0.69 -4.44
CA GLN A 22 -3.41 -0.97 -5.88
C GLN A 22 -2.84 0.26 -6.58
N VAL A 23 -1.65 0.12 -7.16
CA VAL A 23 -0.90 1.22 -7.78
C VAL A 23 -0.71 1.06 -9.29
N ALA A 24 -1.24 -0.01 -9.90
CA ALA A 24 -1.20 -0.29 -11.36
C ALA A 24 -1.53 0.92 -12.23
N THR A 25 -2.45 1.75 -11.75
CA THR A 25 -3.04 2.87 -12.50
C THR A 25 -2.44 4.21 -12.12
N LEU A 26 -1.42 4.26 -11.26
CA LEU A 26 -0.75 5.49 -10.89
C LEU A 26 0.04 6.03 -12.10
N ARG A 27 -0.50 7.08 -12.71
CA ARG A 27 0.20 7.86 -13.72
C ARG A 27 0.91 9.03 -13.05
N PRO A 28 2.25 9.14 -13.13
CA PRO A 28 3.00 10.24 -12.51
C PRO A 28 2.50 11.62 -12.94
N GLU A 29 2.07 11.76 -14.19
CA GLU A 29 1.57 13.01 -14.76
C GLU A 29 0.17 13.42 -14.27
N THR A 30 -0.61 12.48 -13.75
CA THR A 30 -1.96 12.72 -13.22
C THR A 30 -2.20 11.81 -12.02
N PRO A 31 -1.59 12.12 -10.87
CA PRO A 31 -1.78 11.33 -9.66
C PRO A 31 -3.25 11.41 -9.22
N PRO A 32 -3.83 10.31 -8.71
CA PRO A 32 -5.17 10.34 -8.16
C PRO A 32 -5.19 11.11 -6.84
N ASP A 33 -6.37 11.68 -6.51
CA ASP A 33 -6.57 12.35 -5.23
C ASP A 33 -6.54 11.36 -4.07
N ASP A 34 -7.10 10.15 -4.28
CA ASP A 34 -7.22 9.09 -3.28
C ASP A 34 -6.63 7.76 -3.76
N LEU A 35 -6.14 6.97 -2.80
CA LEU A 35 -5.76 5.58 -3.00
C LEU A 35 -6.71 4.65 -2.25
N THR A 36 -7.03 3.52 -2.89
CA THR A 36 -7.86 2.46 -2.30
C THR A 36 -7.01 1.22 -2.00
N ALA A 37 -7.03 0.79 -0.75
CA ALA A 37 -6.36 -0.40 -0.27
C ALA A 37 -7.17 -1.68 -0.57
N LEU A 38 -6.50 -2.83 -0.50
CA LEU A 38 -7.12 -4.15 -0.64
C LEU A 38 -8.27 -4.39 0.35
N CYS A 39 -8.23 -3.81 1.54
CA CYS A 39 -9.28 -3.92 2.56
C CYS A 39 -10.48 -2.98 2.32
N GLY A 40 -10.41 -2.11 1.31
CA GLY A 40 -11.40 -1.06 1.05
C GLY A 40 -11.11 0.26 1.78
N HIS A 41 -9.99 0.38 2.49
CA HIS A 41 -9.55 1.65 3.07
C HIS A 41 -9.23 2.66 1.97
N VAL A 42 -9.86 3.84 2.02
CA VAL A 42 -9.63 4.93 1.08
C VAL A 42 -8.96 6.08 1.83
N ALA A 43 -7.88 6.62 1.29
CA ALA A 43 -7.19 7.75 1.87
C ALA A 43 -6.58 8.67 0.81
N PRO A 44 -6.56 10.00 1.06
CA PRO A 44 -5.92 10.94 0.15
C PRO A 44 -4.45 10.62 -0.06
N LEU A 45 -3.95 10.75 -1.28
CA LEU A 45 -2.54 10.51 -1.60
C LEU A 45 -1.61 11.35 -0.72
N ALA A 46 -2.02 12.59 -0.38
CA ALA A 46 -1.29 13.50 0.49
C ALA A 46 -1.03 12.98 1.91
N VAL A 47 -1.77 11.96 2.37
CA VAL A 47 -1.59 11.33 3.68
C VAL A 47 -1.06 9.90 3.60
N ILE A 48 -0.65 9.46 2.41
CA ILE A 48 0.02 8.18 2.19
C ILE A 48 1.52 8.41 2.22
N GLU A 49 2.20 7.68 3.10
CA GLU A 49 3.65 7.65 3.20
C GLU A 49 4.16 6.38 2.51
N PRO A 50 5.07 6.49 1.53
CA PRO A 50 5.55 5.36 0.75
C PRO A 50 6.56 4.50 1.53
N THR A 51 6.18 4.06 2.72
CA THR A 51 6.94 3.19 3.62
C THR A 51 6.13 1.97 4.00
N SER A 52 6.80 0.83 3.99
CA SER A 52 6.30 -0.45 4.50
C SER A 52 6.43 -0.59 6.03
N SER A 53 7.01 0.39 6.70
CA SER A 53 7.28 0.31 8.15
C SER A 53 6.04 0.60 8.99
N GLY A 54 5.81 -0.24 10.00
CA GLY A 54 4.75 -0.05 11.00
C GLY A 54 3.85 -1.27 11.13
N MET A 55 2.70 -1.08 11.78
CA MET A 55 1.69 -2.12 11.98
C MET A 55 0.95 -2.42 10.66
N PRO A 56 1.06 -3.63 10.09
CA PRO A 56 0.31 -4.00 8.89
C PRO A 56 -1.18 -4.13 9.19
N CYS A 57 -2.02 -3.67 8.26
CA CYS A 57 -3.46 -3.92 8.32
C CYS A 57 -3.73 -5.41 8.17
N VAL A 58 -4.32 -6.02 9.20
CA VAL A 58 -4.62 -7.46 9.21
C VAL A 58 -5.52 -7.89 8.06
N LEU A 59 -6.47 -7.04 7.63
CA LEU A 59 -7.37 -7.33 6.53
C LEU A 59 -6.65 -7.31 5.17
N CYS A 60 -5.65 -6.44 4.99
CA CYS A 60 -4.82 -6.42 3.79
C CYS A 60 -3.95 -7.69 3.74
N VAL A 61 -3.26 -8.02 4.84
CA VAL A 61 -2.37 -9.18 4.93
C VAL A 61 -3.13 -10.50 4.76
N ALA A 62 -4.36 -10.60 5.26
CA ALA A 62 -5.21 -11.78 5.08
C ALA A 62 -5.59 -12.03 3.61
N ARG A 63 -5.61 -10.98 2.76
CA ARG A 63 -5.87 -11.11 1.33
C ARG A 63 -4.62 -11.51 0.56
N ILE A 64 -3.53 -10.77 0.80
CA ILE A 64 -2.24 -10.98 0.15
C ILE A 64 -1.17 -10.74 1.21
N PRO A 65 -0.27 -11.70 1.48
CA PRO A 65 0.82 -11.49 2.40
C PRO A 65 1.68 -10.30 1.98
N MET A 66 2.03 -9.46 2.94
CA MET A 66 3.04 -8.45 2.74
C MET A 66 4.35 -9.15 2.41
N PRO A 67 5.04 -8.79 1.30
CA PRO A 67 6.32 -9.40 0.98
C PRO A 67 7.24 -9.14 2.17
N HIS A 68 7.84 -10.20 2.69
CA HIS A 68 8.94 -10.05 3.62
C HIS A 68 9.95 -9.15 2.91
N GLN A 69 10.23 -7.97 3.46
CA GLN A 69 11.39 -7.23 3.02
C GLN A 69 12.55 -8.17 3.32
N HIS A 70 13.05 -8.85 2.28
CA HIS A 70 14.36 -9.44 2.36
C HIS A 70 15.25 -8.28 2.77
N GLU A 71 15.76 -8.36 3.99
CA GLU A 71 16.83 -7.52 4.46
C GLU A 71 17.85 -7.51 3.32
N ILE A 72 18.05 -6.34 2.72
CA ILE A 72 19.26 -6.12 1.94
C ILE A 72 20.36 -6.17 3.00
N GLU A 73 20.86 -7.39 3.26
CA GLU A 73 22.11 -7.58 3.97
C GLU A 73 23.22 -6.91 3.14
N ARG A 74 23.60 -5.71 3.59
CA ARG A 74 24.85 -4.97 3.33
C ARG A 74 25.14 -4.47 1.92
#